data_AF-A0A7J6NPS3-F1
#
_entry.id   AF-A0A7J6NPS3-F1
#
_cell.length_a   1.000
_cell.length_b   1.000
_cell.length_c   1.000
_cell.angle_alpha   90.00
_cell.angle_beta   90.00
_cell.angle_gamma   90.00
#
_symmetry.space_group_name_H-M   'P 1'
#
loop_
_entity.id
_entity.type
_entity.pdbx_description
1 polymer ?
#
loop_
_entity_poly.entity_id
_entity_poly.type
_entity_poly.pdbx_seq_one_letter_code
_entity_poly.pdbx_strand_id
1 'polypeptide(L)'
;MLEIYNEHVQDLLVHPRQRPKKGLEIRESKQLGVFVQGLSTRPVDSFESIEAVVAEGTSNRTVGATLMNATSSRAHTVISIEFRQISIMGEKKGVRMSKINLVDLAGSEKAGQTGASGDRLKEGCAINKSLSALGNVISSLADKATGKARPGAVVPYRDSKLTRLLQNALGGSSKTVMICAISPASANYEESLSTLR
;
A
#
# COMPACT_ATOMS: atom_id res chain seq x y z
N MET A 1 10.83 -1.79 0.32
CA MET A 1 9.71 -2.32 -0.48
C MET A 1 8.97 -3.32 0.38
N LEU A 2 7.63 -3.30 0.39
CA LEU A 2 6.83 -4.22 1.19
C LEU A 2 5.63 -4.74 0.42
N GLU A 3 5.04 -5.82 0.92
CA GLU A 3 3.72 -6.29 0.52
C GLU A 3 2.76 -6.30 1.72
N ILE A 4 1.48 -6.13 1.43
CA ILE A 4 0.38 -6.35 2.38
C ILE A 4 -0.47 -7.49 1.81
N TYR A 5 -0.39 -8.63 2.47
CA TYR A 5 -1.13 -9.84 2.12
C TYR A 5 -1.92 -10.30 3.34
N ASN A 6 -3.24 -10.47 3.20
CA ASN A 6 -4.12 -10.88 4.29
C ASN A 6 -3.93 -10.03 5.58
N GLU A 7 -3.83 -8.70 5.43
CA GLU A 7 -3.56 -7.74 6.52
C GLU A 7 -2.24 -7.95 7.29
N HIS A 8 -1.33 -8.76 6.75
CA HIS A 8 0.05 -8.87 7.22
C HIS A 8 0.99 -8.08 6.33
N VAL A 9 1.85 -7.27 6.95
CA VAL A 9 2.88 -6.49 6.26
C VAL A 9 4.17 -7.32 6.21
N GLN A 10 4.74 -7.53 5.03
CA GLN A 10 5.97 -8.30 4.86
C GLN A 10 7.02 -7.47 4.11
N ASP A 11 8.28 -7.58 4.55
CA ASP A 11 9.40 -6.92 3.90
C ASP A 11 9.86 -7.71 2.67
N LEU A 12 9.75 -7.10 1.50
CA LEU A 12 10.14 -7.74 0.25
C LEU A 12 11.66 -7.75 0.04
N LEU A 13 12.42 -6.94 0.77
CA LEU A 13 13.89 -6.90 0.71
C LEU A 13 14.55 -7.90 1.67
N VAL A 14 13.74 -8.75 2.29
CA VAL A 14 14.17 -9.87 3.14
C VAL A 14 13.69 -11.16 2.49
N HIS A 15 14.58 -12.14 2.42
CA HIS A 15 14.27 -13.45 1.87
C HIS A 15 13.07 -14.07 2.61
N PRO A 16 12.07 -14.66 1.92
CA PRO A 16 10.81 -15.12 2.53
C PRO A 16 10.95 -15.99 3.78
N ARG A 17 11.96 -16.88 3.80
CA ARG A 17 12.24 -17.77 4.94
C ARG A 17 12.70 -17.05 6.21
N GLN A 18 13.22 -15.83 6.10
CA GLN A 18 13.73 -15.04 7.22
C GLN A 18 12.69 -14.04 7.73
N ARG A 19 11.54 -13.91 7.06
CA ARG A 19 10.52 -12.94 7.44
C ARG A 19 9.79 -13.37 8.71
N PRO A 20 9.39 -12.42 9.57
CA PRO A 20 8.60 -12.73 10.74
C PRO A 20 7.21 -13.25 10.32
N LYS A 21 6.81 -14.40 10.87
CA LYS A 21 5.51 -15.03 10.57
C LYS A 21 4.30 -14.11 10.85
N LYS A 22 4.40 -13.24 11.85
CA LYS A 22 3.33 -12.29 12.21
C LYS A 22 3.29 -11.05 11.30
N GLY A 23 4.31 -10.84 10.46
CA GLY A 23 4.53 -9.62 9.71
C GLY A 23 5.08 -8.47 10.57
N LEU A 24 5.34 -7.35 9.92
CA LEU A 24 5.83 -6.12 10.54
C LEU A 24 4.67 -5.27 11.08
N GLU A 25 4.97 -4.45 12.09
CA GLU A 25 3.98 -3.58 12.72
C GLU A 25 3.99 -2.16 12.14
N ILE A 26 2.79 -1.60 11.94
CA ILE A 26 2.61 -0.18 11.61
C ILE A 26 2.55 0.63 12.91
N ARG A 27 3.46 1.59 13.04
CA ARG A 27 3.57 2.51 14.18
C ARG A 27 3.43 3.95 13.72
N GLU A 28 3.29 4.85 14.67
CA GLU A 28 3.15 6.29 14.44
C GLU A 28 4.07 7.04 15.39
N SER A 29 4.79 8.04 14.88
CA SER A 29 5.58 8.95 15.69
C SER A 29 5.41 10.40 15.23
N LYS A 30 5.65 11.36 16.13
CA LYS A 30 5.56 12.79 15.78
C LYS A 30 6.53 13.22 14.68
N GLN A 31 7.69 12.54 14.57
CA GLN A 31 8.75 12.89 13.62
C GLN A 31 8.60 12.19 12.27
N LEU A 32 8.23 10.90 12.27
CA LEU A 32 8.19 10.09 11.05
C LEU A 32 6.76 9.94 10.49
N GLY A 33 5.75 10.38 11.23
CA GLY A 33 4.36 10.05 10.91
C GLY A 33 4.10 8.55 11.06
N VAL A 34 3.25 8.00 10.19
CA VAL A 34 2.98 6.56 10.14
C VAL A 34 4.12 5.84 9.40
N PHE A 35 4.68 4.81 10.01
CA PHE A 35 5.79 4.03 9.45
C PHE A 35 5.69 2.54 9.82
N VAL A 36 6.43 1.70 9.11
CA VAL A 36 6.52 0.26 9.39
C VAL A 36 7.79 -0.02 10.18
N GLN A 37 7.66 -0.50 11.40
CA GLN A 37 8.81 -0.80 12.26
C GLN A 37 9.56 -2.03 11.73
N GLY A 38 10.89 -1.90 11.61
CA GLY A 38 11.75 -3.00 11.15
C GLY A 38 11.74 -3.23 9.64
N LEU A 39 11.13 -2.33 8.85
CA LEU A 39 11.20 -2.39 7.40
C LEU A 39 12.60 -2.02 6.92
N SER A 40 13.20 -2.88 6.09
CA SER A 40 14.53 -2.66 5.53
C SER A 40 14.53 -1.54 4.49
N THR A 41 15.63 -0.79 4.47
CA THR A 41 15.96 0.21 3.45
C THR A 41 17.28 -0.15 2.78
N ARG A 42 17.41 0.20 1.50
CA ARG A 42 18.64 0.00 0.72
C ARG A 42 19.11 1.36 0.21
N PRO A 43 20.38 1.73 0.44
CA PRO A 43 20.95 2.90 -0.21
C PRO A 43 21.04 2.62 -1.71
N VAL A 44 20.69 3.63 -2.50
CA VAL A 44 20.67 3.60 -3.96
C VAL A 44 21.16 4.96 -4.47
N ASP A 45 21.92 4.96 -5.55
CA ASP A 45 22.58 6.15 -6.12
C ASP A 45 22.31 6.34 -7.62
N SER A 46 21.64 5.38 -8.25
CA SER A 46 21.43 5.28 -9.68
C SER A 46 20.11 4.58 -9.98
N PHE A 47 19.57 4.76 -11.19
CA PHE A 47 18.36 4.07 -11.62
C PHE A 47 18.57 2.55 -11.63
N GLU A 48 19.74 2.10 -12.08
CA GLU A 48 20.15 0.71 -12.13
C GLU A 48 20.17 0.09 -10.73
N SER A 49 20.66 0.82 -9.72
CA SER A 49 20.63 0.36 -8.32
C SER A 49 19.19 0.26 -7.77
N ILE A 50 18.30 1.17 -8.17
CA ILE A 50 16.88 1.11 -7.81
C ILE A 50 16.23 -0.11 -8.46
N GLU A 51 16.46 -0.32 -9.77
CA GLU A 51 15.93 -1.44 -10.52
C GLU A 51 16.39 -2.79 -9.96
N ALA A 52 17.67 -2.92 -9.60
CA ALA A 52 18.20 -4.13 -8.97
C ALA A 52 17.51 -4.45 -7.63
N VAL A 53 17.27 -3.45 -6.78
CA VAL A 53 16.56 -3.62 -5.49
C VAL A 53 15.08 -3.97 -5.72
N VAL A 54 14.44 -3.37 -6.72
CA VAL A 54 13.06 -3.70 -7.10
C VAL A 54 12.96 -5.13 -7.65
N ALA A 55 13.94 -5.55 -8.46
CA ALA A 55 14.02 -6.91 -9.00
C ALA A 55 14.23 -7.95 -7.89
N GLU A 56 15.11 -7.67 -6.91
CA GLU A 56 15.29 -8.50 -5.71
C GLU A 56 13.96 -8.65 -4.95
N GLY A 57 13.29 -7.53 -4.67
CA GLY A 57 12.01 -7.53 -3.96
C GLY A 57 10.91 -8.29 -4.72
N THR A 58 10.88 -8.15 -6.04
CA THR A 58 9.93 -8.86 -6.91
C THR A 58 10.23 -10.36 -6.94
N SER A 59 11.49 -10.77 -6.99
CA SER A 59 11.89 -12.17 -6.90
C SER A 59 11.48 -12.78 -5.56
N ASN A 60 11.77 -12.09 -4.46
CA ASN A 60 11.35 -12.52 -3.12
C ASN A 60 9.83 -12.60 -2.98
N ARG A 61 9.07 -11.70 -3.61
CA ARG A 61 7.61 -11.77 -3.68
C ARG A 61 7.15 -13.06 -4.37
N THR A 62 7.71 -13.39 -5.53
CA THR A 62 7.40 -14.62 -6.28
C THR A 62 7.76 -15.89 -5.52
N VAL A 63 8.91 -15.92 -4.84
CA VAL A 63 9.31 -17.05 -3.97
C VAL A 63 8.34 -17.17 -2.79
N GLY A 64 7.94 -16.07 -2.17
CA GLY A 64 6.94 -16.06 -1.10
C GLY A 64 5.59 -16.61 -1.57
N ALA A 65 5.12 -16.15 -2.74
CA ALA A 65 3.90 -16.60 -3.39
C ALA A 65 3.90 -18.12 -3.65
N THR A 66 4.97 -18.66 -4.24
CA THR A 66 5.10 -20.10 -4.50
C THR A 66 5.18 -20.94 -3.22
N LEU A 67 5.88 -20.47 -2.19
CA LEU A 67 5.92 -21.13 -0.87
C LEU A 67 4.55 -21.14 -0.16
N MET A 68 3.71 -20.14 -0.43
CA MET A 68 2.42 -19.95 0.24
C MET A 68 1.21 -20.32 -0.63
N ASN A 69 1.42 -20.82 -1.86
CA ASN A 69 0.38 -21.01 -2.88
C ASN A 69 -0.49 -19.75 -3.12
N ALA A 70 0.06 -18.57 -2.87
CA ALA A 70 -0.63 -17.29 -3.03
C ALA A 70 -0.35 -16.75 -4.44
N THR A 71 -1.40 -16.38 -5.18
CA THR A 71 -1.25 -15.71 -6.48
C THR A 71 -0.86 -14.25 -6.26
N SER A 72 0.10 -13.72 -7.02
CA SER A 72 0.61 -12.34 -6.85
C SER A 72 -0.43 -11.23 -7.04
N SER A 73 -1.59 -11.51 -7.63
CA SER A 73 -2.71 -10.56 -7.78
C SER A 73 -3.42 -10.22 -6.47
N ARG A 74 -3.05 -10.90 -5.37
CA ARG A 74 -3.77 -10.91 -4.09
C ARG A 74 -3.07 -10.17 -2.96
N ALA A 75 -1.98 -9.47 -3.27
CA ALA A 75 -1.24 -8.65 -2.30
C ALA A 75 -1.06 -7.24 -2.84
N HIS A 76 -1.13 -6.25 -1.97
CA HIS A 76 -0.76 -4.88 -2.32
C HIS A 76 0.75 -4.74 -2.20
N THR A 77 1.42 -4.16 -3.18
CA THR A 77 2.85 -3.88 -3.12
C THR A 77 3.10 -2.39 -2.95
N VAL A 78 3.96 -2.02 -2.01
CA VAL A 78 4.38 -0.63 -1.79
C VAL A 78 5.89 -0.51 -1.97
N ILE A 79 6.29 0.25 -2.98
CA ILE A 79 7.67 0.66 -3.19
C ILE A 79 7.78 2.10 -2.71
N SER A 80 8.71 2.34 -1.79
CA SER A 80 8.99 3.68 -1.27
C SER A 80 10.41 4.08 -1.65
N ILE A 81 10.56 5.25 -2.26
CA ILE A 81 11.84 5.89 -2.54
C ILE A 81 11.93 7.11 -1.64
N GLU A 82 12.95 7.13 -0.78
CA GLU A 82 13.21 8.25 0.13
C GLU A 82 14.42 9.04 -0.38
N PHE A 83 14.17 10.31 -0.71
CA PHE A 83 15.19 11.23 -1.16
C PHE A 83 15.56 12.19 -0.04
N ARG A 84 16.85 12.23 0.30
CA ARG A 84 17.41 13.09 1.34
C ARG A 84 18.38 14.07 0.73
N GLN A 85 18.02 15.34 0.72
CA GLN A 85 18.86 16.43 0.26
C GLN A 85 19.48 17.15 1.47
N ILE A 86 20.79 17.31 1.45
CA ILE A 86 21.51 18.11 2.45
C ILE A 86 21.92 19.41 1.77
N SER A 87 21.46 20.55 2.32
CA SER A 87 21.90 21.88 1.88
C SER A 87 22.83 22.49 2.92
N ILE A 88 23.86 23.18 2.45
CA ILE A 88 24.81 23.92 3.31
C ILE A 88 24.80 25.36 2.83
N MET A 89 24.39 26.29 3.68
CA MET A 89 24.40 27.73 3.42
C MET A 89 25.20 28.42 4.52
N GLY A 90 26.48 28.70 4.23
CA GLY A 90 27.45 29.12 5.26
C GLY A 90 27.63 28.03 6.31
N GLU A 91 27.46 28.37 7.58
CA GLU A 91 27.53 27.42 8.71
C GLU A 91 26.21 26.64 8.93
N LYS A 92 25.11 27.00 8.25
CA LYS A 92 23.82 26.35 8.46
C LYS A 92 23.68 25.12 7.56
N LYS A 93 23.42 23.96 8.17
CA LYS A 93 23.11 22.69 7.50
C LYS A 93 21.59 22.44 7.54
N GLY A 94 20.96 22.43 6.37
CA GLY A 94 19.57 22.02 6.18
C GLY A 94 19.47 20.58 5.70
N VAL A 95 18.42 19.87 6.10
CA VAL A 95 18.08 18.55 5.56
C VAL A 95 16.64 18.60 5.09
N ARG A 96 16.41 18.31 3.81
CA ARG A 96 15.08 18.13 3.22
C ARG A 96 14.89 16.66 2.90
N MET A 97 13.77 16.11 3.32
CA MET A 97 13.38 14.74 2.98
C MET A 97 12.11 14.77 2.14
N SER A 98 12.06 13.94 1.11
CA SER A 98 10.86 13.68 0.33
C SER A 98 10.71 12.19 0.12
N LYS A 99 9.47 11.72 0.07
CA LYS A 99 9.15 10.31 -0.10
C LYS A 99 8.20 10.14 -1.27
N ILE A 100 8.57 9.28 -2.21
CA ILE A 100 7.73 8.85 -3.32
C ILE A 100 7.24 7.44 -2.97
N ASN A 101 5.94 7.22 -3.07
CA ASN A 101 5.35 5.90 -2.90
C ASN A 101 4.72 5.48 -4.23
N LEU A 102 5.16 4.34 -4.75
CA LEU A 102 4.55 3.64 -5.87
C LEU A 102 3.79 2.45 -5.28
N VAL A 103 2.47 2.47 -5.44
CA VAL A 103 1.58 1.50 -4.81
C VAL A 103 0.86 0.73 -5.91
N ASP A 104 1.11 -0.58 -5.95
CA ASP A 104 0.40 -1.53 -6.78
C ASP A 104 -0.67 -2.20 -5.92
N LEU A 105 -1.93 -1.93 -6.25
CA LEU A 105 -3.07 -2.45 -5.50
C LEU A 105 -3.47 -3.82 -6.04
N ALA A 106 -3.84 -4.73 -5.16
CA ALA A 106 -4.42 -6.01 -5.53
C ALA A 106 -5.72 -5.82 -6.34
N GLY A 107 -6.09 -6.87 -7.08
CA GLY A 107 -7.31 -6.87 -7.89
C GLY A 107 -8.57 -6.58 -7.07
N SER A 108 -9.50 -5.83 -7.65
CA SER A 108 -10.77 -5.43 -7.01
C SER A 108 -11.89 -6.45 -7.19
N GLU A 109 -11.62 -7.60 -7.82
CA GLU A 109 -12.66 -8.56 -8.15
C GLU A 109 -13.35 -9.16 -6.91
N LYS A 110 -14.68 -9.26 -7.01
CA LYS A 110 -15.50 -9.86 -5.95
C LYS A 110 -15.23 -11.35 -5.85
N ALA A 111 -14.96 -11.81 -4.63
CA ALA A 111 -14.69 -13.22 -4.34
C ALA A 111 -15.79 -14.18 -4.85
N GLY A 112 -17.06 -13.74 -4.90
CA GLY A 112 -18.17 -14.54 -5.41
C GLY A 112 -18.09 -14.92 -6.90
N GLN A 113 -17.35 -14.17 -7.71
CA GLN A 113 -17.16 -14.49 -9.14
C GLN A 113 -16.03 -15.52 -9.37
N THR A 114 -15.24 -15.81 -8.34
CA THR A 114 -14.04 -16.67 -8.46
C THR A 114 -14.33 -18.15 -8.21
N GLY A 115 -15.53 -18.50 -7.74
CA GLY A 115 -15.87 -19.86 -7.31
C GLY A 115 -15.03 -20.36 -6.10
N ALA A 116 -14.35 -19.46 -5.39
CA ALA A 116 -13.47 -19.80 -4.28
C ALA A 116 -14.24 -20.24 -3.03
N SER A 117 -13.78 -21.31 -2.37
CA SER A 117 -14.32 -21.84 -1.12
C SER A 117 -13.23 -21.95 -0.04
N GLY A 118 -13.66 -22.07 1.22
CA GLY A 118 -12.75 -22.26 2.36
C GLY A 118 -11.76 -21.11 2.56
N ASP A 119 -10.46 -21.43 2.66
CA ASP A 119 -9.43 -20.44 2.94
C ASP A 119 -9.21 -19.45 1.79
N ARG A 120 -9.47 -19.84 0.54
CA ARG A 120 -9.43 -18.92 -0.61
C ARG A 120 -10.52 -17.86 -0.54
N LEU A 121 -11.69 -18.18 0.03
CA LEU A 121 -12.75 -17.20 0.25
C LEU A 121 -12.35 -16.20 1.35
N LYS A 122 -11.77 -16.68 2.47
CA LYS A 122 -11.27 -15.80 3.54
C LYS A 122 -10.20 -14.83 3.04
N GLU A 123 -9.29 -15.33 2.20
CA GLU A 123 -8.25 -14.53 1.55
C GLU A 123 -8.86 -13.47 0.62
N GLY A 124 -9.79 -13.87 -0.25
CA GLY A 124 -10.54 -12.94 -1.11
C GLY A 124 -11.31 -11.87 -0.31
N CYS A 125 -11.86 -12.22 0.85
CA CYS A 125 -12.49 -11.28 1.76
C CYS A 125 -11.48 -10.30 2.38
N ALA A 126 -10.28 -10.76 2.75
CA ALA A 126 -9.24 -9.90 3.33
C ALA A 126 -8.70 -8.87 2.32
N ILE A 127 -8.52 -9.28 1.07
CA ILE A 127 -8.12 -8.38 -0.03
C ILE A 127 -9.21 -7.33 -0.24
N ASN A 128 -10.45 -7.78 -0.41
CA ASN A 128 -11.58 -6.87 -0.60
C ASN A 128 -11.84 -5.96 0.60
N LYS A 129 -11.53 -6.40 1.82
CA LYS A 129 -11.57 -5.57 3.02
C LYS A 129 -10.64 -4.36 2.89
N SER A 130 -9.39 -4.56 2.45
CA SER A 130 -8.42 -3.47 2.34
C SER A 130 -8.82 -2.43 1.28
N LEU A 131 -9.38 -2.87 0.14
CA LEU A 131 -9.90 -1.99 -0.92
C LEU A 131 -11.21 -1.30 -0.52
N SER A 132 -12.11 -2.01 0.17
CA SER A 132 -13.34 -1.42 0.71
C SER A 132 -13.04 -0.35 1.76
N ALA A 133 -12.05 -0.60 2.63
CA ALA A 133 -11.58 0.39 3.59
C ALA A 133 -10.98 1.61 2.88
N LEU A 134 -10.25 1.42 1.78
CA LEU A 134 -9.74 2.52 0.95
C LEU A 134 -10.88 3.36 0.37
N GLY A 135 -11.90 2.72 -0.19
CA GLY A 135 -13.12 3.39 -0.67
C GLY A 135 -13.78 4.22 0.43
N ASN A 136 -14.00 3.61 1.61
CA ASN A 136 -14.60 4.30 2.76
C ASN A 136 -13.80 5.53 3.22
N VAL A 137 -12.46 5.45 3.20
CA VAL A 137 -11.58 6.57 3.52
C VAL A 137 -11.75 7.69 2.49
N ILE A 138 -11.77 7.37 1.20
CA ILE A 138 -11.96 8.35 0.12
C ILE A 138 -13.33 9.02 0.22
N SER A 139 -14.40 8.25 0.39
CA SER A 139 -15.76 8.80 0.57
C SER A 139 -15.85 9.70 1.80
N SER A 140 -15.26 9.27 2.93
CA SER A 140 -15.22 10.10 4.15
C SER A 140 -14.46 11.41 3.96
N LEU A 141 -13.36 11.38 3.19
CA LEU A 141 -12.59 12.58 2.87
C LEU A 141 -13.35 13.53 1.93
N ALA A 142 -14.05 12.98 0.94
CA ALA A 142 -14.90 13.75 0.03
C ALA A 142 -16.08 14.41 0.77
N ASP A 143 -16.74 13.68 1.68
CA ASP A 143 -17.82 14.22 2.51
C ASP A 143 -17.32 15.35 3.42
N LYS A 144 -16.11 15.23 3.97
CA LYS A 144 -15.49 16.31 4.75
C LYS A 144 -15.18 17.53 3.89
N ALA A 145 -14.60 17.33 2.70
CA ALA A 145 -14.26 18.43 1.79
C ALA A 145 -15.50 19.18 1.28
N THR A 146 -16.62 18.48 1.11
CA THR A 146 -17.89 19.05 0.64
C THR A 146 -18.82 19.51 1.77
N GLY A 147 -18.41 19.39 3.03
CA GLY A 147 -19.21 19.80 4.20
C GLY A 147 -20.41 18.88 4.50
N LYS A 148 -20.52 17.72 3.87
CA LYS A 148 -21.56 16.70 4.12
C LYS A 148 -21.27 15.85 5.36
N ALA A 149 -20.01 15.82 5.80
CA ALA A 149 -19.61 15.04 6.96
C ALA A 149 -20.23 15.59 8.25
N ARG A 150 -20.67 14.68 9.13
CA ARG A 150 -21.15 15.05 10.47
C ARG A 150 -20.04 15.74 11.27
N PRO A 151 -20.37 16.70 12.15
CA PRO A 151 -19.41 17.28 13.09
C PRO A 151 -18.68 16.18 13.87
N GLY A 152 -17.35 16.22 13.89
CA GLY A 152 -16.53 15.22 14.58
C GLY A 152 -16.37 13.88 13.84
N ALA A 153 -16.85 13.73 12.61
CA ALA A 153 -16.63 12.51 11.83
C ALA A 153 -15.14 12.19 11.71
N VAL A 154 -14.75 10.96 12.03
CA VAL A 154 -13.37 10.47 11.94
C VAL A 154 -13.19 9.72 10.63
N VAL A 155 -12.06 9.95 9.94
CA VAL A 155 -11.74 9.20 8.73
C VAL A 155 -11.19 7.82 9.12
N PRO A 156 -11.73 6.71 8.60
CA PRO A 156 -11.46 5.35 9.08
C PRO A 156 -10.13 4.76 8.57
N TYR A 157 -9.02 5.48 8.74
CA TYR A 157 -7.68 5.01 8.34
C TYR A 157 -7.22 3.75 9.09
N ARG A 158 -7.89 3.36 10.19
CA ARG A 158 -7.48 2.21 11.02
C ARG A 158 -8.12 0.89 10.59
N ASP A 159 -9.06 0.93 9.66
CA ASP A 159 -9.86 -0.25 9.27
C ASP A 159 -9.05 -1.26 8.45
N SER A 160 -7.96 -0.82 7.81
CA SER A 160 -6.98 -1.71 7.17
C SER A 160 -5.53 -1.22 7.37
N LYS A 161 -4.57 -2.15 7.27
CA LYS A 161 -3.14 -1.81 7.26
C LYS A 161 -2.78 -0.91 6.07
N LEU A 162 -3.42 -1.14 4.93
CA LEU A 162 -3.23 -0.34 3.71
C LEU A 162 -3.63 1.12 3.95
N THR A 163 -4.85 1.39 4.41
CA THR A 163 -5.31 2.77 4.62
C THR A 163 -4.54 3.48 5.73
N ARG A 164 -4.09 2.72 6.75
CA ARG A 164 -3.23 3.27 7.79
C ARG A 164 -1.88 3.71 7.24
N LEU A 165 -1.24 2.86 6.42
CA LEU A 165 0.03 3.17 5.78
C LEU A 165 -0.10 4.36 4.81
N LEU A 166 -1.21 4.43 4.08
CA LEU A 166 -1.49 5.49 3.10
C LEU A 166 -2.13 6.75 3.71
N GLN A 167 -2.29 6.83 5.03
CA GLN A 167 -2.94 7.97 5.69
C GLN A 167 -2.35 9.32 5.26
N ASN A 168 -1.01 9.41 5.18
CA ASN A 168 -0.35 10.65 4.75
C ASN A 168 -0.54 10.94 3.26
N ALA A 169 -0.71 9.90 2.43
CA ALA A 169 -0.97 10.03 1.01
C ALA A 169 -2.42 10.49 0.73
N LEU A 170 -3.40 9.97 1.46
CA LEU A 170 -4.82 10.20 1.16
C LEU A 170 -5.37 11.52 1.72
N GLY A 171 -4.95 11.92 2.92
CA GLY A 171 -5.45 13.14 3.57
C GLY A 171 -4.41 13.91 4.36
N GLY A 172 -3.12 13.61 4.14
CA GLY A 172 -2.00 14.27 4.79
C GLY A 172 -1.31 15.29 3.88
N SER A 173 0.02 15.39 4.02
CA SER A 173 0.84 16.40 3.35
C SER A 173 1.46 15.93 2.02
N SER A 174 0.96 14.84 1.44
CA SER A 174 1.44 14.32 0.16
C SER A 174 0.64 14.88 -1.03
N LYS A 175 1.31 15.05 -2.16
CA LYS A 175 0.61 15.05 -3.46
C LYS A 175 0.34 13.59 -3.85
N THR A 176 -0.85 13.31 -4.34
CA THR A 176 -1.29 11.95 -4.63
C THR A 176 -2.00 11.91 -5.97
N VAL A 177 -1.61 10.92 -6.78
CA VAL A 177 -2.23 10.60 -8.06
C VAL A 177 -2.72 9.17 -7.96
N MET A 178 -3.98 8.93 -8.34
CA MET A 178 -4.57 7.60 -8.42
C MET A 178 -4.81 7.28 -9.90
N ILE A 179 -4.41 6.08 -10.33
CA ILE A 179 -4.63 5.58 -11.68
C ILE A 179 -5.73 4.54 -11.60
N CYS A 180 -6.88 4.83 -12.23
CA CYS A 180 -8.01 3.92 -12.30
C CYS A 180 -7.91 3.05 -13.56
N ALA A 181 -7.47 1.80 -13.40
CA ALA A 181 -7.46 0.83 -14.49
C ALA A 181 -8.84 0.17 -14.61
N ILE A 182 -9.58 0.48 -15.67
CA ILE A 182 -10.91 -0.07 -15.95
C ILE A 182 -10.88 -0.95 -17.21
N SER A 183 -11.80 -1.92 -17.27
CA SER A 183 -11.95 -2.81 -18.42
C SER A 183 -13.15 -2.38 -19.28
N PRO A 184 -13.02 -2.34 -20.63
CA PRO A 184 -14.13 -2.06 -21.54
C PRO A 184 -15.03 -3.29 -21.77
N ALA A 185 -14.66 -4.47 -21.26
CA ALA A 185 -15.43 -5.68 -21.48
C ALA A 185 -16.76 -5.64 -20.72
N SER A 186 -17.84 -6.09 -21.37
CA SER A 186 -19.18 -6.14 -20.77
C SER A 186 -19.23 -6.98 -19.50
N ALA A 187 -18.44 -8.06 -19.45
CA ALA A 187 -18.31 -8.92 -18.28
C ALA A 187 -17.76 -8.19 -17.03
N ASN A 188 -17.05 -7.07 -17.21
CA ASN A 188 -16.48 -6.27 -16.12
C ASN A 188 -17.25 -4.98 -15.84
N TYR A 189 -18.43 -4.78 -16.45
CA TYR A 189 -19.19 -3.53 -16.33
C TYR A 189 -19.39 -3.07 -14.87
N GLU A 190 -19.84 -3.98 -14.00
CA GLU A 190 -20.10 -3.68 -12.59
C GLU A 190 -18.83 -3.26 -11.83
N GLU A 191 -17.70 -3.89 -12.11
CA GLU A 191 -16.43 -3.58 -11.46
C GLU A 191 -15.88 -2.23 -11.98
N SER A 192 -15.90 -2.01 -13.29
CA SER A 192 -15.52 -0.72 -13.89
C SER A 192 -16.38 0.44 -13.39
N LEU A 193 -17.69 0.23 -13.24
CA LEU A 193 -18.60 1.23 -12.68
C LEU A 193 -18.31 1.49 -11.19
N SER A 194 -17.96 0.46 -10.43
CA SER A 194 -17.57 0.61 -9.02
C SER A 194 -16.28 1.43 -8.86
N THR A 195 -15.33 1.32 -9.78
CA THR A 195 -14.09 2.12 -9.76
C THR A 195 -14.32 3.60 -10.10
N LEU A 196 -15.35 3.90 -10.90
CA LEU A 196 -15.67 5.26 -11.35
C LEU A 196 -16.53 6.06 -10.35
N ARG A 197 -17.09 5.42 -9.33
CA ARG A 197 -17.91 6.04 -8.28
C ARG A 197 -17.07 6.51 -7.09
#